data_AF-E6LJ15-F1
#
_entry.id   AF-E6LJ15-F1
#
_cell.length_a   1.000
_cell.length_b   1.000
_cell.length_c   1.000
_cell.angle_alpha   90.00
_cell.angle_beta   90.00
_cell.angle_gamma   90.00
#
_symmetry.space_group_name_H-M   'P 1'
#
loop_
_entity.id
_entity.type
_entity.pdbx_description
1 polymer ?
#
loop_
_entity_poly.entity_id
_entity_poly.type
_entity_poly.pdbx_seq_one_letter_code
_entity_poly.pdbx_strand_id
1 'polypeptide(L)'
;MPYGNYKNPNIVNKEVLIADSKFLNKSGIKIMNEDFEKAAKTARKGDFVYFDPPYASLDDTQNFVGYTLNGFDYKEQERLRDLFVTLDKKGCFVMLSNSSSKLIHDLYSDYKDTTIIIGATRNINSKASGRGKVDEVLIMNYNYKQS
;
A
#
# COMPACT_ATOMS: atom_id res chain seq x y z
N MET A 1 21.33 4.13 -10.99
CA MET A 1 21.44 4.78 -9.66
C MET A 1 22.77 5.50 -9.56
N PRO A 2 22.82 6.83 -9.35
CA PRO A 2 24.06 7.55 -9.13
C PRO A 2 24.62 7.27 -7.72
N TYR A 3 25.93 7.45 -7.54
CA TYR A 3 26.62 7.22 -6.26
C TYR A 3 26.19 8.24 -5.20
N GLY A 4 25.68 7.76 -4.05
CA GLY A 4 25.29 8.59 -2.92
C GLY A 4 26.51 9.00 -2.08
N ASN A 5 26.62 10.30 -1.76
CA ASN A 5 27.80 10.87 -1.10
C ASN A 5 27.76 10.67 0.43
N TYR A 6 27.72 9.41 0.89
CA TYR A 6 27.70 9.05 2.31
C TYR A 6 29.12 8.79 2.83
N LYS A 7 29.52 9.48 3.89
CA LYS A 7 30.89 9.41 4.45
C LYS A 7 31.22 8.06 5.12
N ASN A 8 30.22 7.34 5.62
CA ASN A 8 30.40 6.00 6.18
C ASN A 8 29.05 5.26 6.13
N PRO A 9 28.66 4.72 4.96
CA PRO A 9 27.44 3.92 4.90
C PRO A 9 27.58 2.75 5.87
N ASN A 10 26.57 2.51 6.70
CA ASN A 10 26.53 1.34 7.57
C ASN A 10 26.17 0.13 6.70
N ILE A 11 27.13 -0.34 5.89
CA ILE A 11 26.92 -1.34 4.83
C ILE A 11 26.56 -2.71 5.45
N VAL A 12 26.99 -2.97 6.69
CA VAL A 12 26.78 -4.26 7.36
C VAL A 12 26.24 -4.05 8.77
N ASN A 13 24.93 -4.27 8.93
CA ASN A 13 24.30 -4.42 10.24
C ASN A 13 24.14 -5.92 10.55
N LYS A 14 25.20 -6.54 11.09
CA LYS A 14 25.26 -7.98 11.34
C LYS A 14 24.15 -8.48 12.29
N GLU A 15 23.80 -7.69 13.30
CA GLU A 15 22.79 -8.08 14.28
C GLU A 15 21.40 -8.17 13.66
N VAL A 16 21.02 -7.18 12.85
CA VAL A 16 19.76 -7.18 12.09
C VAL A 16 19.71 -8.37 11.12
N LEU A 17 20.77 -8.60 10.35
CA LEU A 17 20.83 -9.71 9.39
C LEU A 17 20.64 -11.09 10.06
N ILE A 18 21.24 -11.30 11.24
CA ILE A 18 21.10 -12.55 11.99
C ILE A 18 19.68 -12.67 12.57
N ALA A 19 19.10 -11.58 13.08
CA ALA A 19 17.75 -11.57 13.61
C ALA A 19 16.72 -11.89 12.52
N ASP A 20 16.81 -11.23 11.36
CA ASP A 20 15.94 -11.45 10.20
C ASP A 20 16.07 -12.88 9.68
N SER A 21 17.31 -13.38 9.54
CA SER A 21 17.55 -14.76 9.12
C SER A 21 16.90 -15.76 10.08
N LYS A 22 17.06 -15.57 11.40
CA LYS A 22 16.42 -16.45 12.39
C LYS A 22 14.90 -16.37 12.33
N PHE A 23 14.33 -15.18 12.16
CA PHE A 23 12.89 -14.99 12.05
C PHE A 23 12.34 -15.73 10.82
N LEU A 24 12.89 -15.45 9.63
CA LEU A 24 12.48 -16.05 8.36
C LEU A 24 12.59 -17.58 8.35
N ASN A 25 13.57 -18.16 9.06
CA ASN A 25 13.75 -19.61 9.15
C ASN A 25 12.87 -20.29 10.22
N LYS A 26 12.39 -19.57 11.24
CA LYS A 26 11.60 -20.18 12.34
C LYS A 26 10.11 -20.21 12.07
N SER A 27 9.61 -19.28 11.27
CA SER A 27 8.21 -19.15 10.92
C SER A 27 7.90 -19.92 9.64
N GLY A 28 6.68 -20.44 9.48
CA GLY A 28 6.16 -20.97 8.21
C GLY A 28 5.95 -19.89 7.15
N ILE A 29 6.94 -19.02 6.96
CA ILE A 29 6.94 -17.93 5.98
C ILE A 29 7.27 -18.51 4.62
N LYS A 30 6.41 -18.20 3.65
CA LYS A 30 6.66 -18.45 2.24
C LYS A 30 7.02 -17.13 1.57
N ILE A 31 8.23 -17.05 1.03
CA ILE A 31 8.69 -15.90 0.24
C ILE A 31 8.42 -16.21 -1.24
N MET A 32 7.81 -15.26 -1.96
CA MET A 32 7.43 -15.41 -3.36
C MET A 32 7.96 -14.20 -4.17
N ASN A 33 8.34 -14.44 -5.42
CA ASN A 33 8.64 -13.39 -6.40
C ASN A 33 7.72 -13.60 -7.60
N GLU A 34 6.49 -13.14 -7.44
CA GLU A 34 5.40 -13.33 -8.39
C GLU A 34 4.50 -12.08 -8.41
N ASP A 35 3.63 -12.01 -9.41
CA ASP A 35 2.53 -11.05 -9.46
C ASP A 35 1.60 -11.19 -8.23
N PHE A 36 1.05 -10.06 -7.78
CA PHE A 36 0.28 -9.98 -6.54
C PHE A 36 -0.99 -10.85 -6.55
N GLU A 37 -1.64 -11.07 -7.70
CA GLU A 37 -2.80 -11.95 -7.81
C GLU A 37 -2.42 -13.41 -7.55
N LYS A 38 -1.22 -13.81 -8.02
CA LYS A 38 -0.71 -15.16 -7.77
C LYS A 38 -0.32 -15.36 -6.32
N ALA A 39 0.33 -14.35 -5.70
CA ALA A 39 0.69 -14.38 -4.29
C ALA A 39 -0.54 -14.51 -3.38
N ALA A 40 -1.64 -13.83 -3.72
CA ALA A 40 -2.89 -13.87 -2.93
C ALA A 40 -3.79 -15.08 -3.24
N LYS A 41 -3.50 -15.87 -4.28
CA LYS A 41 -4.37 -16.95 -4.78
C LYS A 41 -4.76 -17.97 -3.71
N THR A 42 -3.86 -18.26 -2.78
CA THR A 42 -4.07 -19.27 -1.74
C THR A 42 -4.82 -18.76 -0.51
N ALA A 43 -5.07 -17.44 -0.40
CA ALA A 43 -5.81 -16.84 0.71
C ALA A 43 -7.23 -17.41 0.79
N ARG A 44 -7.75 -17.61 1.99
CA ARG A 44 -9.04 -18.25 2.28
C ARG A 44 -9.82 -17.42 3.29
N LYS A 45 -11.09 -17.78 3.47
CA LYS A 45 -11.96 -17.15 4.46
C LYS A 45 -11.27 -17.09 5.83
N GLY A 46 -11.25 -15.91 6.44
CA GLY A 46 -10.61 -15.65 7.73
C GLY A 46 -9.15 -15.22 7.65
N ASP A 47 -8.48 -15.36 6.51
CA ASP A 47 -7.11 -14.86 6.35
C ASP A 47 -7.09 -13.33 6.32
N PHE A 48 -5.99 -12.74 6.80
CA PHE A 48 -5.72 -11.31 6.68
C PHE A 48 -4.74 -11.05 5.55
N VAL A 49 -5.10 -10.15 4.62
CA VAL A 49 -4.29 -9.76 3.47
C VAL A 49 -4.06 -8.25 3.49
N TYR A 50 -2.80 -7.85 3.44
CA TYR A 50 -2.40 -6.45 3.40
C TYR A 50 -1.70 -6.14 2.08
N PHE A 51 -2.15 -5.07 1.41
CA PHE A 51 -1.58 -4.58 0.16
C PHE A 51 -0.95 -3.19 0.37
N ASP A 52 0.30 -3.06 -0.08
CA ASP A 52 1.05 -1.80 -0.12
C ASP A 52 1.68 -1.61 -1.51
N PRO A 53 0.87 -1.28 -2.53
CA PRO A 53 1.34 -1.12 -3.90
C PRO A 53 2.12 0.19 -4.07
N PRO A 54 2.80 0.42 -5.21
CA PRO A 54 3.21 1.76 -5.59
C PRO A 54 2.00 2.72 -5.60
N TYR A 55 2.14 3.87 -4.94
CA TYR A 55 1.02 4.80 -4.73
C TYR A 55 0.60 5.49 -6.02
N ALA A 56 -0.70 5.70 -6.18
CA ALA A 56 -1.23 6.53 -7.24
C ALA A 56 -0.72 7.98 -7.12
N SER A 57 -0.57 8.64 -8.27
CA SER A 57 -0.21 10.06 -8.28
C SER A 57 -1.39 10.92 -7.80
N LEU A 58 -1.09 12.03 -7.11
CA LEU A 58 -2.10 12.97 -6.64
C LEU A 58 -2.63 13.90 -7.73
N ASP A 59 -1.88 14.07 -8.82
CA ASP A 59 -2.26 14.99 -9.89
C ASP A 59 -3.35 14.34 -10.76
N ASP A 60 -4.57 14.91 -10.69
CA ASP A 60 -5.76 14.55 -11.47
C ASP A 60 -5.61 14.80 -12.99
N THR A 61 -4.44 15.23 -13.46
CA THR A 61 -4.24 15.52 -14.87
C THR A 61 -3.96 14.24 -15.63
N GLN A 62 -4.80 14.04 -16.65
CA GLN A 62 -4.70 13.11 -17.77
C GLN A 62 -3.31 13.03 -18.46
N ASN A 63 -2.25 12.68 -17.73
CA ASN A 63 -1.01 12.15 -18.28
C ASN A 63 -1.15 10.64 -18.52
N PHE A 64 -2.36 10.20 -18.88
CA PHE A 64 -2.74 8.82 -19.15
C PHE A 64 -2.18 8.27 -20.46
N VAL A 65 -1.35 9.03 -21.16
CA VAL A 65 -0.58 8.57 -22.31
C VAL A 65 0.89 8.82 -22.03
N GLY A 66 1.55 7.84 -21.43
CA GLY A 66 2.96 7.97 -21.14
C GLY A 66 3.53 6.71 -20.54
N TYR A 67 3.65 5.66 -21.36
CA TYR A 67 4.62 4.56 -21.24
C TYR A 67 5.48 4.61 -19.98
N THR A 68 4.96 4.16 -18.84
CA THR A 68 5.84 3.58 -17.82
C THR A 68 6.03 2.15 -18.27
N LEU A 69 7.06 1.92 -19.09
CA LEU A 69 7.36 0.62 -19.71
C LEU A 69 7.53 -0.53 -18.69
N ASN A 70 7.43 -0.27 -17.38
CA ASN A 70 7.52 -1.21 -16.24
C ASN A 70 6.81 -0.68 -14.95
N GLY A 71 5.78 0.18 -15.06
CA GLY A 71 5.16 0.84 -13.89
C GLY A 71 3.83 0.23 -13.43
N PHE A 72 3.53 0.36 -12.13
CA PHE A 72 2.20 0.06 -11.56
C PHE A 72 1.25 1.21 -11.94
N ASP A 73 0.63 1.09 -13.11
CA ASP A 73 -0.22 2.11 -13.70
C ASP A 73 -1.68 2.03 -13.22
N TYR A 74 -2.57 2.80 -13.84
CA TYR A 74 -4.00 2.76 -13.50
C TYR A 74 -4.62 1.37 -13.67
N LYS A 75 -4.24 0.61 -14.71
CA LYS A 75 -4.79 -0.73 -14.93
C LYS A 75 -4.33 -1.67 -13.82
N GLU A 76 -3.12 -1.50 -13.32
CA GLU A 76 -2.64 -2.26 -12.16
C GLU A 76 -3.39 -1.88 -10.86
N GLN A 77 -3.74 -0.59 -10.68
CA GLN A 77 -4.62 -0.17 -9.57
C GLN A 77 -6.02 -0.78 -9.70
N GLU A 78 -6.59 -0.86 -10.92
CA GLU A 78 -7.86 -1.53 -11.19
C GLU A 78 -7.80 -3.03 -10.91
N ARG A 79 -6.74 -3.72 -11.39
CA ARG A 79 -6.52 -5.16 -11.11
C ARG A 79 -6.43 -5.42 -9.61
N LEU A 80 -5.72 -4.57 -8.88
CA LEU A 80 -5.63 -4.68 -7.42
C LEU A 80 -6.98 -4.45 -6.74
N ARG A 81 -7.78 -3.49 -7.21
CA ARG A 81 -9.16 -3.27 -6.73
C ARG A 81 -10.02 -4.51 -6.95
N ASP A 82 -9.96 -5.12 -8.13
CA ASP A 82 -10.73 -6.33 -8.47
C ASP A 82 -10.35 -7.52 -7.59
N LEU A 83 -9.04 -7.69 -7.32
CA LEU A 83 -8.55 -8.68 -6.38
C LEU A 83 -9.03 -8.40 -4.95
N PHE A 84 -8.95 -7.15 -4.50
CA PHE A 84 -9.44 -6.72 -3.17
C PHE A 84 -10.90 -7.14 -2.99
N VAL A 85 -11.77 -6.80 -3.94
CA VAL A 85 -13.21 -7.16 -3.93
C VAL A 85 -13.40 -8.68 -3.98
N THR A 86 -12.57 -9.40 -4.72
CA THR A 86 -12.63 -10.87 -4.80
C THR A 86 -12.30 -11.53 -3.47
N LEU A 87 -11.27 -11.03 -2.77
CA LEU A 87 -10.87 -11.53 -1.45
C LEU A 87 -11.90 -11.18 -0.37
N ASP A 88 -12.49 -9.99 -0.45
CA ASP A 88 -13.62 -9.58 0.39
C ASP A 88 -14.80 -10.54 0.25
N LYS A 89 -15.25 -10.80 -0.98
CA LYS A 89 -16.31 -11.79 -1.26
C LYS A 89 -15.96 -13.21 -0.82
N LYS A 90 -14.68 -13.55 -0.77
CA LYS A 90 -14.18 -14.84 -0.24
C LYS A 90 -14.20 -14.91 1.29
N GLY A 91 -14.45 -13.78 1.96
CA GLY A 91 -14.48 -13.66 3.42
C GLY A 91 -13.09 -13.50 4.04
N CYS A 92 -12.12 -12.97 3.29
CA CYS A 92 -10.83 -12.54 3.85
C CYS A 92 -11.00 -11.17 4.51
N PHE A 93 -10.14 -10.86 5.48
CA PHE A 93 -9.96 -9.49 5.96
C PHE A 93 -8.89 -8.82 5.09
N VAL A 94 -9.24 -7.75 4.40
CA VAL A 94 -8.36 -7.09 3.43
C VAL A 94 -8.13 -5.65 3.84
N MET A 95 -6.86 -5.23 3.84
CA MET A 95 -6.44 -3.85 4.08
C MET A 95 -5.51 -3.40 2.95
N LEU A 96 -5.63 -2.13 2.54
CA LEU A 96 -4.79 -1.53 1.50
C LEU A 96 -4.37 -0.12 1.90
N SER A 97 -3.09 0.20 1.75
CA SER A 97 -2.54 1.57 1.83
C SER A 97 -2.36 2.19 0.44
N ASN A 98 -2.64 3.49 0.32
CA ASN A 98 -2.37 4.25 -0.91
C ASN A 98 -2.37 5.77 -0.66
N SER A 99 -2.09 6.56 -1.70
CA SER A 99 -2.33 8.01 -1.70
C SER A 99 -3.82 8.34 -1.56
N SER A 100 -4.15 9.48 -0.94
CA SER A 100 -5.52 10.03 -0.91
C SER A 100 -5.86 10.79 -2.21
N SER A 101 -5.60 10.20 -3.38
CA SER A 101 -5.98 10.78 -4.67
C SER A 101 -7.45 10.50 -5.01
N LYS A 102 -8.04 11.34 -5.86
CA LYS A 102 -9.42 11.14 -6.33
C LYS A 102 -9.60 9.77 -6.97
N LEU A 103 -8.63 9.33 -7.76
CA LEU A 103 -8.59 8.01 -8.37
C LEU A 103 -8.81 6.88 -7.35
N ILE A 104 -8.08 6.89 -6.24
CA ILE A 104 -8.19 5.85 -5.22
C ILE A 104 -9.55 5.90 -4.52
N HIS A 105 -10.04 7.10 -4.20
CA HIS A 105 -11.39 7.27 -3.63
C HIS A 105 -12.49 6.75 -4.56
N ASP A 106 -12.36 6.95 -5.87
CA ASP A 106 -13.31 6.47 -6.86
C ASP A 106 -13.27 4.93 -6.95
N LEU A 107 -12.07 4.34 -7.08
CA LEU A 107 -11.88 2.88 -7.22
C LEU A 107 -12.45 2.09 -6.03
N TYR A 108 -12.33 2.64 -4.82
CA TYR A 108 -12.71 1.99 -3.56
C TYR A 108 -13.92 2.66 -2.89
N SER A 109 -14.76 3.34 -3.67
CA SER A 109 -15.95 4.07 -3.17
C SER A 109 -16.94 3.21 -2.38
N ASP A 110 -17.04 1.91 -2.68
CA ASP A 110 -17.85 0.94 -1.93
C ASP A 110 -17.33 0.69 -0.50
N TYR A 111 -16.06 1.03 -0.22
CA TYR A 111 -15.38 0.86 1.07
C TYR A 111 -15.16 2.19 1.80
N LYS A 112 -15.84 3.27 1.39
CA LYS A 112 -15.65 4.61 1.97
C LYS A 112 -15.89 4.67 3.49
N ASP A 113 -16.86 3.92 4.01
CA ASP A 113 -17.27 4.00 5.42
C ASP A 113 -16.24 3.35 6.36
N THR A 114 -15.43 2.45 5.82
CA THR A 114 -14.33 1.76 6.49
C THR A 114 -12.98 2.35 6.11
N THR A 115 -12.92 3.35 5.23
CA THR A 115 -11.67 4.01 4.83
C THR A 115 -11.24 5.06 5.87
N ILE A 116 -9.94 5.10 6.17
CA ILE A 116 -9.31 6.11 7.02
C ILE A 116 -8.42 6.99 6.15
N ILE A 117 -8.55 8.31 6.27
CA ILE A 117 -7.58 9.25 5.70
C ILE A 117 -6.51 9.52 6.76
N ILE A 118 -5.27 9.13 6.46
CA ILE A 118 -4.08 9.43 7.24
C ILE A 118 -3.52 10.75 6.71
N GLY A 119 -4.10 11.84 7.21
CA GLY A 119 -3.66 13.21 7.00
C GLY A 119 -3.51 13.89 8.34
N ALA A 120 -2.46 14.67 8.53
CA ALA A 120 -2.11 15.32 9.81
C ALA A 120 -3.36 15.86 10.53
N THR A 121 -3.65 15.28 11.69
CA THR A 121 -4.74 15.60 12.60
C THR A 121 -4.97 17.11 12.65
N ARG A 122 -6.09 17.59 12.11
CA ARG A 122 -6.43 19.02 12.12
C ARG A 122 -6.62 19.49 13.57
N ASN A 123 -5.73 20.34 14.05
CA ASN A 123 -6.08 21.46 14.94
C ASN A 123 -4.93 22.48 15.03
N ILE A 124 -5.30 23.77 14.94
CA ILE A 124 -4.49 24.99 15.19
C ILE A 124 -3.74 25.59 13.97
N ASN A 125 -4.36 26.67 13.47
CA ASN A 125 -3.82 27.91 12.89
C ASN A 125 -2.41 28.01 12.26
N SER A 126 -2.43 28.80 11.17
CA SER A 126 -1.40 29.71 10.66
C SER A 126 -0.17 29.12 9.97
N LYS A 127 -0.22 29.17 8.62
CA LYS A 127 0.89 29.21 7.65
C LYS A 127 1.96 28.11 7.78
N ALA A 128 1.92 27.18 6.82
CA ALA A 128 3.12 26.52 6.33
C ALA A 128 3.04 26.42 4.80
N SER A 129 3.51 27.46 4.12
CA SER A 129 3.86 27.39 2.71
C SER A 129 4.97 26.36 2.52
N GLY A 130 4.64 25.21 1.93
CA GLY A 130 5.63 24.21 1.56
C GLY A 130 4.97 22.95 1.05
N ARG A 131 5.21 22.63 -0.23
CA ARG A 131 4.95 21.33 -0.86
C ARG A 131 5.30 20.19 0.13
N GLY A 132 4.36 19.41 0.67
CA GLY A 132 4.77 18.33 1.61
C GLY A 132 3.77 17.67 2.57
N LYS A 133 2.45 17.85 2.43
CA LYS A 133 1.48 16.94 3.08
C LYS A 133 0.64 16.27 2.00
N VAL A 134 1.06 15.06 1.63
CA VAL A 134 0.25 14.15 0.84
C VAL A 134 -0.54 13.34 1.85
N ASP A 135 -1.85 13.48 1.86
CA ASP A 135 -2.70 12.63 2.69
C ASP A 135 -2.66 11.21 2.11
N GLU A 136 -2.63 10.21 2.99
CA GLU A 136 -2.69 8.79 2.62
C GLU A 136 -4.05 8.22 3.03
N VAL A 137 -4.40 7.04 2.51
CA VAL A 137 -5.60 6.31 2.91
C VAL A 137 -5.26 4.88 3.33
N LEU A 138 -5.99 4.39 4.34
CA LEU A 138 -6.14 2.97 4.63
C LEU A 138 -7.56 2.55 4.29
N ILE A 139 -7.71 1.65 3.34
CA ILE A 139 -8.99 1.07 2.90
C ILE A 139 -9.11 -0.33 3.49
N MET A 140 -10.27 -0.66 4.05
CA MET A 140 -10.53 -1.94 4.71
C MET A 140 -11.92 -2.47 4.34
N ASN A 141 -12.12 -3.79 4.33
CA ASN A 141 -13.45 -4.40 4.17
C ASN A 141 -14.12 -4.77 5.51
N TYR A 142 -13.57 -4.31 6.64
CA TYR A 142 -14.08 -4.59 7.97
C TYR A 142 -14.12 -3.34 8.84
N ASN A 143 -14.99 -3.37 9.85
CA ASN A 143 -15.08 -2.29 10.83
C ASN A 143 -13.91 -2.39 11.81
N TYR A 144 -13.13 -1.31 11.92
CA TYR A 144 -12.05 -1.17 12.90
C TYR A 144 -12.50 -0.39 14.15
N LYS A 145 -13.63 0.32 14.07
CA LYS A 145 -14.26 0.97 15.22
C LYS A 145 -15.04 -0.09 15.98
N GLN A 146 -14.46 -0.64 17.05
CA GLN A 146 -15.21 -1.43 18.01
C GLN A 146 -16.10 -0.50 18.85
N SER A 147 -17.37 -0.88 18.99
CA SER A 147 -18.31 -0.38 20.01
C SER A 147 -17.91 -0.84 21.40
#